data_AF-A0A5K0XLT5-F1
#
_entry.id   AF-A0A5K0XLT5-F1
#
_cell.length_a   1.000
_cell.length_b   1.000
_cell.length_c   1.000
_cell.angle_alpha   90.00
_cell.angle_beta   90.00
_cell.angle_gamma   90.00
#
_symmetry.space_group_name_H-M   'P 1'
#
loop_
_entity.id
_entity.type
_entity.pdbx_description
1 polymer ?
#
loop_
_entity_poly.entity_id
_entity_poly.type
_entity_poly.pdbx_seq_one_letter_code
_entity_poly.pdbx_strand_id
1 'polypeptide(L)' 'KNDEIHYWEAECIKIDAANKQVHCLSKHDKSMEGKEEFLLDYDFLVIAVGAQSNTFNTPGVLEHCHFLK' A
#
# COMPACT_ATOMS: atom_id res chain seq x y z
N LYS A 1 -18.33 3.37 24.75
CA LYS A 1 -17.74 2.17 24.09
C LYS A 1 -16.44 2.64 23.48
N ASN A 2 -15.30 2.09 23.90
CA ASN A 2 -14.02 2.32 23.22
C ASN A 2 -13.93 1.24 22.15
N ASP A 3 -14.20 1.60 20.92
CA ASP A 3 -13.97 0.69 19.80
C ASP A 3 -12.46 0.69 19.52
N GLU A 4 -11.88 -0.51 19.43
CA GLU A 4 -10.45 -0.70 19.21
C GLU A 4 -10.12 -0.45 17.72
N ILE A 5 -9.15 0.42 17.46
CA ILE A 5 -8.71 0.79 16.11
C ILE A 5 -7.22 0.48 16.01
N HIS A 6 -6.87 -0.33 15.02
CA HIS A 6 -5.47 -0.61 14.68
C HIS A 6 -5.06 0.15 13.41
N TYR A 7 -3.84 0.68 13.42
CA TYR A 7 -3.22 1.37 12.29
C TYR A 7 -1.86 0.72 11.99
N TRP A 8 -1.60 0.42 10.71
CA TRP A 8 -0.35 -0.13 10.24
C TRP A 8 0.27 0.80 9.18
N GLU A 9 1.49 1.29 9.44
CA GLU A 9 2.27 2.04 8.47
C GLU A 9 2.95 1.09 7.47
N ALA A 10 2.19 0.66 6.46
CA ALA A 10 2.66 -0.31 5.47
C ALA A 10 2.03 -0.05 4.09
N GLU A 11 2.63 -0.63 3.05
CA GLU A 11 2.08 -0.66 1.70
C GLU A 11 1.41 -2.00 1.43
N CYS A 12 0.13 -1.99 1.07
CA CYS A 12 -0.55 -3.19 0.57
C CYS A 12 -0.08 -3.48 -0.85
N ILE A 13 0.67 -4.58 -1.03
CA ILE A 13 1.27 -4.97 -2.31
C ILE A 13 0.43 -5.99 -3.08
N LYS A 14 -0.50 -6.68 -2.40
CA LYS A 14 -1.40 -7.66 -3.03
C LYS A 14 -2.69 -7.83 -2.22
N ILE A 15 -3.80 -7.98 -2.92
CA ILE A 15 -5.09 -8.41 -2.35
C ILE A 15 -5.34 -9.85 -2.79
N ASP A 16 -5.44 -10.76 -1.84
CA ASP A 16 -5.90 -12.13 -2.07
C ASP A 16 -7.39 -12.24 -1.72
N ALA A 17 -8.24 -11.99 -2.71
CA ALA A 17 -9.69 -12.03 -2.54
C ALA A 17 -10.24 -13.46 -2.31
N ALA A 18 -9.51 -14.49 -2.74
CA ALA A 18 -9.94 -15.88 -2.56
C ALA A 18 -9.80 -16.32 -1.10
N ASN A 19 -8.70 -15.92 -0.45
CA ASN A 19 -8.43 -16.21 0.96
C ASN A 19 -8.88 -15.09 1.91
N LYS A 20 -9.38 -13.97 1.38
CA LYS A 20 -9.74 -12.75 2.13
C LYS A 20 -8.60 -12.18 2.96
N GLN A 21 -7.44 -12.02 2.32
CA GLN A 21 -6.23 -11.49 2.95
C GLN A 21 -5.63 -10.34 2.15
N VAL A 22 -4.96 -9.42 2.83
CA VAL A 22 -4.06 -8.43 2.20
C VAL A 22 -2.63 -8.71 2.61
N HIS A 23 -1.72 -8.56 1.65
CA HIS A 23 -0.28 -8.68 1.85
C HIS A 23 0.30 -7.29 1.96
N CYS A 24 0.97 -7.01 3.07
CA CYS A 24 1.50 -5.70 3.40
C CYS A 24 3.02 -5.76 3.57
N LEU A 25 3.68 -4.68 3.16
CA LEU A 25 5.12 -4.47 3.30
C LEU A 25 5.36 -3.27 4.22
N SER A 26 5.99 -3.50 5.37
CA SER A 26 6.34 -2.42 6.31
C SER A 26 7.40 -1.48 5.71
N LYS A 27 7.27 -0.18 5.99
CA LYS A 27 8.20 0.87 5.51
C LYS A 27 9.27 1.28 6.53
N HIS A 28 9.43 0.56 7.64
CA HIS A 28 10.43 0.92 8.65
C HIS A 28 11.88 0.73 8.15
N ASP A 29 12.71 1.73 8.43
CA ASP A 29 14.10 1.83 7.96
C ASP A 29 15.05 0.94 8.79
N LYS A 30 15.53 -0.13 8.15
CA LYS A 30 16.92 -0.64 8.12
C LYS A 30 17.87 -0.36 9.31
N SER A 31 17.49 -0.71 10.54
CA SER A 31 18.52 -0.94 11.58
C SER A 31 18.62 -2.38 12.04
N MET A 32 17.60 -3.22 11.80
CA MET A 32 17.66 -4.67 12.04
C MET A 32 16.82 -5.41 11.00
N GLU A 33 17.50 -6.12 10.11
CA GLU A 33 17.04 -7.29 9.33
C GLU A 33 15.59 -7.31 8.79
N GLY A 34 15.41 -6.77 7.58
CA GLY A 34 14.35 -7.19 6.66
C GLY A 34 13.18 -6.23 6.55
N LYS A 35 12.73 -5.98 5.31
CA LYS A 35 11.40 -5.44 5.10
C LYS A 35 10.41 -6.49 5.59
N GLU A 36 9.70 -6.20 6.67
CA GLU A 36 8.76 -7.16 7.23
C GLU A 36 7.51 -7.22 6.35
N GLU A 37 7.30 -8.39 5.73
CA GLU A 37 6.05 -8.73 5.06
C GLU A 37 5.11 -9.38 6.07
N PHE A 38 3.85 -8.96 6.06
CA PHE A 38 2.83 -9.52 6.92
C PHE A 38 1.48 -9.62 6.19
N LEU A 39 0.61 -10.47 6.73
CA LEU A 39 -0.73 -10.70 6.22
C LEU A 39 -1.75 -10.15 7.20
N LEU A 40 -2.85 -9.60 6.68
CA LEU A 40 -4.01 -9.25 7.47
C LEU A 40 -5.25 -9.89 6.86
N ASP A 41 -6.00 -10.61 7.69
CA ASP A 41 -7.32 -11.17 7.35
C ASP A 41 -8.39 -10.07 7.38
N TYR A 42 -9.42 -10.20 6.53
CA TYR A 42 -10.59 -9.32 6.56
C TYR A 42 -11.90 -10.07 6.33
N ASP A 43 -12.98 -9.58 6.94
CA ASP A 43 -14.35 -9.96 6.56
C ASP A 43 -14.86 -9.14 5.38
N PHE A 44 -14.60 -7.83 5.44
CA PHE A 44 -14.90 -6.86 4.39
C PHE A 44 -13.68 -5.97 4.14
N LEU A 45 -13.37 -5.72 2.87
CA LEU A 45 -12.26 -4.86 2.46
C LEU A 45 -12.79 -3.59 1.79
N VAL A 46 -12.40 -2.43 2.33
CA VAL A 46 -12.69 -1.12 1.73
C VAL A 46 -11.40 -0.60 1.08
N ILE A 47 -11.43 -0.37 -0.23
CA ILE A 47 -10.27 0.10 -0.99
C ILE A 47 -10.42 1.59 -1.25
N ALA A 48 -9.57 2.40 -0.62
CA ALA A 48 -9.59 3.86 -0.72
C ALA A 48 -8.19 4.45 -1.04
N VAL A 49 -7.35 3.70 -1.78
CA VAL A 49 -5.95 4.07 -2.08
C VAL A 49 -5.79 5.17 -3.15
N GLY A 50 -6.88 5.58 -3.79
CA GLY A 50 -6.87 6.57 -4.87
C GLY A 50 -6.25 6.05 -6.16
N ALA A 51 -5.60 6.95 -6.92
CA ALA A 51 -4.99 6.65 -8.21
C ALA A 51 -3.59 7.28 -8.35
N GLN A 52 -2.78 6.79 -9.29
CA GLN A 52 -1.50 7.39 -9.67
C GLN A 52 -1.66 8.35 -10.85
N SER A 53 -0.77 9.35 -10.96
CA SER A 53 -0.76 10.27 -12.09
C SER A 53 -0.54 9.50 -13.39
N ASN A 54 -1.41 9.71 -14.37
CA ASN A 54 -1.30 9.03 -15.66
C ASN A 54 -0.35 9.80 -16.58
N THR A 55 0.69 9.12 -17.06
CA THR A 55 1.67 9.70 -18.01
C THR A 55 1.27 9.53 -19.46
N PHE A 56 0.23 8.74 -19.74
CA PHE A 56 -0.22 8.36 -21.08
C PHE A 56 0.90 7.78 -21.96
N ASN A 57 1.95 7.22 -21.35
CA ASN A 57 3.18 6.79 -22.01
C ASN A 57 3.85 7.89 -22.85
N THR A 58 3.63 9.16 -22.51
CA THR A 58 4.27 10.29 -23.19
C THR A 58 5.75 10.31 -22.81
N PRO A 59 6.69 10.12 -23.77
CA PRO A 59 8.12 10.09 -23.46
C PRO A 59 8.58 11.40 -22.80
N GLY A 60 9.41 11.30 -21.76
CA GLY A 60 9.95 12.46 -21.04
C GLY A 60 9.11 12.94 -19.86
N VAL A 61 7.85 12.48 -19.69
CA VAL A 61 7.00 12.94 -18.58
C VAL A 61 7.50 12.44 -17.22
N LEU A 62 7.93 11.18 -17.12
CA LEU A 62 8.44 10.63 -15.86
C LEU A 62 9.80 11.24 -15.49
N GLU A 63 10.58 11.63 -16.50
CA GLU A 63 11.96 12.07 -16.37
C GLU A 63 12.08 13.58 -16.13
N HIS A 64 11.15 14.39 -16.66
CA HIS A 64 11.29 15.85 -16.72
C HIS A 64 10.14 16.65 -16.08
N CYS A 65 9.02 16.02 -15.73
CA CYS A 65 7.89 16.72 -15.12
C CYS A 65 7.77 16.39 -13.63
N HIS A 66 7.24 17.34 -12.85
CA HIS A 66 6.88 17.11 -11.46
C HIS A 66 5.37 16.85 -11.35
N PHE A 67 5.00 15.77 -10.66
CA PHE A 67 3.61 15.53 -10.29
C PHE A 67 3.26 16.35 -9.04
N LEU A 68 2.09 16.97 -9.05
CA LEU A 68 1.48 17.54 -7.85
C LEU A 68 0.53 16.50 -7.27
N LYS A 69 1.01 15.73 -6.29
CA LYS A 69 0.29 14.62 -5.66
C LYS A 69 0.53 14.58 -4.15
#